data_AF-W1XAG6-F1
#
_entry.id   AF-W1XAG6-F1
#
_cell.length_a   1.000
_cell.length_b   1.000
_cell.length_c   1.000
_cell.angle_alpha   90.00
_cell.angle_beta   90.00
_cell.angle_gamma   90.00
#
_symmetry.space_group_name_H-M   'P 1'
#
loop_
_entity.id
_entity.type
_entity.pdbx_description
1 polymer ?
#
loop_
_entity_poly.entity_id
_entity_poly.type
_entity_poly.pdbx_seq_one_letter_code
_entity_poly.pdbx_strand_id
1 'polypeptide(L)'
;NLRFSRKDRLQLNISQSLNDFGSLYISGTHQKYWNTSDSDTWYQVGYTSSWVGISYSLSFSWNESVGIPDNERIVGLNVSVPFNVLTKRRYTRENALDRAYASFNANRNSNGQNSWLAGVGGTLLEGHNLSYHVSQGDTSNNGYTGSATANWQAA
;
A
#
# COMPACT_ATOMS: atom_id res chain seq x y z
N ASN A 1 -5.89 -26.39 14.31
CA ASN A 1 -6.64 -26.59 13.05
C ASN A 1 -8.12 -26.68 13.41
N LEU A 2 -8.76 -25.55 13.72
CA LEU A 2 -10.18 -25.52 14.13
C LEU A 2 -11.05 -25.33 12.89
N ARG A 3 -11.64 -26.44 12.42
CA ARG A 3 -12.54 -26.46 11.26
C ARG A 3 -13.94 -26.05 11.71
N PHE A 4 -14.18 -24.75 11.86
CA PHE A 4 -15.53 -24.23 11.99
C PHE A 4 -16.18 -24.14 10.59
N SER A 5 -17.38 -24.70 10.43
CA SER A 5 -18.12 -24.57 9.18
C SER A 5 -18.64 -23.14 9.03
N ARG A 6 -18.35 -22.50 7.90
CA ARG A 6 -18.85 -21.14 7.59
C ARG A 6 -20.37 -21.17 7.50
N LYS A 7 -21.03 -20.20 8.14
CA LYS A 7 -22.49 -20.05 8.13
C LYS A 7 -22.88 -18.97 7.12
N ASP A 8 -22.54 -17.73 7.43
CA ASP A 8 -22.91 -16.56 6.62
C ASP A 8 -21.64 -15.74 6.36
N ARG A 9 -21.52 -15.17 5.15
CA ARG A 9 -20.44 -14.23 4.80
C ARG A 9 -21.02 -13.03 4.07
N LEU A 10 -20.92 -11.86 4.68
CA LEU A 10 -21.21 -10.58 4.06
C LEU A 10 -19.90 -9.98 3.54
N GLN A 11 -19.93 -9.46 2.31
CA GLN A 11 -18.81 -8.72 1.73
C GLN A 11 -19.30 -7.39 1.20
N LEU A 12 -18.58 -6.32 1.53
CA LEU A 12 -18.88 -4.95 1.12
C LEU A 12 -17.64 -4.37 0.47
N ASN A 13 -17.81 -3.72 -0.68
CA ASN A 13 -16.78 -2.96 -1.36
C ASN A 13 -17.46 -1.76 -2.02
N ILE A 14 -17.09 -0.56 -1.58
CA ILE A 14 -17.64 0.69 -2.06
C ILE A 14 -16.44 1.57 -2.41
N SER A 15 -16.43 2.09 -3.64
CA SER A 15 -15.44 3.07 -4.08
C SER A 15 -16.16 4.28 -4.65
N GLN A 16 -15.78 5.47 -4.17
CA GLN A 16 -16.36 6.73 -4.60
C GLN A 16 -15.25 7.69 -5.03
N SER A 17 -15.29 8.08 -6.31
CA SER A 17 -14.46 9.17 -6.81
C SER A 17 -14.98 10.51 -6.27
N LEU A 18 -14.07 11.36 -5.83
CA LEU A 18 -14.31 12.73 -5.38
C LEU A 18 -13.74 13.75 -6.39
N ASN A 19 -13.64 13.34 -7.67
CA ASN A 19 -13.07 14.13 -8.77
C ASN A 19 -11.64 14.60 -8.44
N ASP A 20 -11.42 15.91 -8.48
CA ASP A 20 -10.10 16.54 -8.25
C ASP A 20 -9.60 16.37 -6.82
N PHE A 21 -10.47 16.00 -5.88
CA PHE A 21 -10.11 15.75 -4.49
C PHE A 21 -9.60 14.33 -4.25
N GLY A 22 -9.63 13.43 -5.23
CA GLY A 22 -9.14 12.05 -5.10
C GLY A 22 -10.27 11.02 -5.03
N SER A 23 -10.07 9.92 -4.30
CA SER A 23 -11.04 8.85 -4.17
C SER A 23 -11.03 8.24 -2.78
N LEU A 24 -12.20 7.82 -2.32
CA LEU A 24 -12.40 7.12 -1.06
C LEU A 24 -12.91 5.71 -1.34
N TYR A 25 -12.40 4.74 -0.59
CA TYR A 25 -12.87 3.37 -0.66
C TYR A 25 -13.12 2.80 0.74
N ILE A 26 -14.11 1.93 0.82
CA ILE A 26 -14.48 1.17 2.00
C ILE A 26 -14.65 -0.28 1.57
N SER A 27 -13.92 -1.18 2.20
CA SER A 27 -13.98 -2.62 1.98
C SER A 27 -14.23 -3.32 3.31
N GLY A 28 -14.95 -4.44 3.28
CA GLY A 28 -15.20 -5.19 4.49
C GLY A 28 -15.77 -6.57 4.27
N THR A 29 -15.51 -7.44 5.23
CA THR A 29 -16.06 -8.79 5.28
C THR A 29 -16.42 -9.15 6.70
N HIS A 30 -17.60 -9.72 6.90
CA HIS A 30 -18.03 -10.28 8.17
C HIS A 30 -18.48 -11.72 7.94
N GLN A 31 -17.86 -12.65 8.65
CA GLN A 31 -18.12 -14.07 8.50
C GLN A 31 -18.48 -14.71 9.83
N LYS A 32 -19.66 -15.32 9.87
CA LYS A 32 -20.15 -16.10 11.01
C LYS A 32 -19.89 -17.57 10.78
N TYR A 33 -19.72 -18.29 11.88
CA TYR A 33 -19.47 -19.72 11.87
C TYR A 33 -20.60 -20.48 12.57
N TRP A 34 -20.82 -21.73 12.17
CA TRP A 34 -21.67 -22.63 12.90
C TRP A 34 -21.01 -23.05 14.22
N ASN A 35 -21.82 -23.21 15.26
CA ASN A 35 -21.41 -23.71 16.57
C ASN A 35 -20.45 -22.79 17.37
N THR A 36 -20.40 -21.50 17.04
CA THR A 36 -19.78 -20.45 17.87
C THR A 36 -20.54 -19.12 17.70
N SER A 37 -20.52 -18.27 18.71
CA SER A 37 -20.95 -16.86 18.63
C SER A 37 -19.90 -15.95 18.00
N ASP A 38 -18.68 -16.45 17.83
CA ASP A 38 -17.54 -15.67 17.33
C ASP A 38 -17.64 -15.47 15.81
N SER A 39 -17.00 -14.41 15.32
CA SER A 39 -17.01 -14.04 13.91
C SER A 39 -15.66 -13.52 13.45
N ASP A 40 -15.30 -13.80 12.20
CA ASP A 40 -14.17 -13.13 11.55
C ASP A 40 -14.67 -11.85 10.91
N THR A 41 -14.03 -10.74 11.27
CA THR A 41 -14.44 -9.41 10.84
C THR A 41 -13.24 -8.63 10.36
N TRP A 42 -13.26 -8.22 9.10
CA TRP A 42 -12.23 -7.37 8.52
C TRP A 42 -12.87 -6.17 7.86
N TYR A 43 -12.35 -4.98 8.13
CA TYR A 43 -12.77 -3.75 7.46
C TYR A 43 -11.55 -2.91 7.11
N GLN A 44 -11.61 -2.22 5.98
CA GLN A 44 -10.60 -1.28 5.54
C GLN A 44 -11.25 -0.05 4.93
N VAL A 45 -10.80 1.11 5.36
CA VAL A 45 -11.13 2.39 4.73
C VAL A 45 -9.84 2.97 4.19
N GLY A 46 -9.89 3.56 3.01
CA GLY A 46 -8.76 4.32 2.51
C GLY A 46 -9.18 5.49 1.65
N TYR A 47 -8.28 6.45 1.60
CA TYR A 47 -8.39 7.64 0.80
C TYR A 47 -7.10 7.79 0.00
N THR A 48 -7.25 7.99 -1.31
CA THR A 48 -6.14 8.20 -2.22
C THR A 48 -6.36 9.50 -2.96
N SER A 49 -5.32 10.27 -3.15
CA SER A 49 -5.39 11.48 -3.96
C SER A 49 -4.04 11.77 -4.59
N SER A 50 -4.02 12.69 -5.53
CA SER A 50 -2.81 13.08 -6.24
C SER A 50 -2.82 14.57 -6.52
N TRP A 51 -1.69 15.21 -6.29
CA TRP A 51 -1.51 16.62 -6.57
C TRP A 51 -0.19 16.88 -7.32
N VAL A 52 -0.28 17.50 -8.50
CA VAL A 52 0.87 17.82 -9.37
C VAL A 52 1.76 16.58 -9.64
N GLY A 53 1.14 15.42 -9.85
CA GLY A 53 1.87 14.15 -10.08
C GLY A 53 2.38 13.46 -8.82
N ILE A 54 2.29 14.08 -7.63
CA ILE A 54 2.55 13.42 -6.35
C ILE A 54 1.32 12.65 -5.94
N SER A 55 1.44 11.34 -5.76
CA SER A 55 0.35 10.49 -5.29
C SER A 55 0.52 10.20 -3.80
N TYR A 56 -0.57 10.25 -3.05
CA TYR A 56 -0.60 9.90 -1.64
C TYR A 56 -1.84 9.09 -1.31
N SER A 57 -1.69 8.13 -0.40
CA SER A 57 -2.81 7.35 0.11
C SER A 57 -2.67 7.12 1.61
N LEU A 58 -3.81 7.19 2.28
CA LEU A 58 -3.96 6.86 3.68
C LEU A 58 -4.96 5.72 3.78
N SER A 59 -4.65 4.72 4.57
CA SER A 59 -5.51 3.57 4.81
C SER A 59 -5.57 3.25 6.30
N PHE A 60 -6.73 2.78 6.72
CA PHE A 60 -6.97 2.25 8.05
C PHE A 60 -7.65 0.90 7.88
N SER A 61 -7.08 -0.14 8.50
CA SER A 61 -7.70 -1.46 8.54
C SER A 61 -7.89 -1.93 9.98
N TRP A 62 -8.93 -2.72 10.17
CA TRP A 62 -9.24 -3.45 11.40
C TRP A 62 -9.45 -4.91 11.01
N ASN A 63 -8.76 -5.80 11.70
CA ASN A 63 -8.92 -7.23 11.59
C ASN A 63 -9.21 -7.86 12.96
N GLU A 64 -10.27 -8.65 13.01
CA GLU A 64 -10.69 -9.44 14.16
C GLU A 64 -10.90 -10.87 13.67
N SER A 65 -10.32 -11.83 14.36
CA SER A 65 -10.34 -13.24 13.95
C SER A 65 -10.69 -14.13 15.13
N VAL A 66 -11.51 -15.16 14.87
CA VAL A 66 -11.94 -16.12 15.88
C VAL A 66 -10.72 -16.80 16.51
N GLY A 67 -10.62 -16.73 17.84
CA GLY A 67 -9.52 -17.31 18.62
C GLY A 67 -8.28 -16.41 18.79
N ILE A 68 -8.31 -15.18 18.29
CA ILE A 68 -7.31 -14.14 18.57
C ILE A 68 -8.02 -13.03 19.37
N PRO A 69 -7.76 -12.88 20.68
CA PRO A 69 -8.51 -11.97 21.54
C PRO A 69 -8.24 -10.48 21.24
N ASP A 70 -7.11 -10.16 20.62
CA ASP A 70 -6.75 -8.80 20.27
C ASP A 70 -7.08 -8.47 18.82
N ASN A 71 -7.80 -7.37 18.66
CA ASN A 71 -8.11 -6.84 17.34
C ASN A 71 -6.90 -6.08 16.79
N GLU A 72 -6.45 -6.47 15.61
CA GLU A 72 -5.34 -5.82 14.93
C GLU A 72 -5.87 -4.61 14.16
N ARG A 73 -5.34 -3.42 14.47
CA ARG A 73 -5.65 -2.20 13.73
C ARG A 73 -4.38 -1.71 13.08
N ILE A 74 -4.41 -1.39 11.79
CA ILE A 74 -3.24 -0.90 11.06
C ILE A 74 -3.59 0.44 10.40
N VAL A 75 -2.78 1.44 10.64
CA VAL A 75 -2.78 2.70 9.87
C VAL A 75 -1.62 2.63 8.90
N GLY A 76 -1.88 2.84 7.62
CA GLY A 76 -0.89 2.83 6.56
C GLY A 76 -0.90 4.12 5.75
N LEU A 77 0.27 4.70 5.54
CA LEU A 77 0.51 5.85 4.67
C LEU A 77 1.39 5.41 3.50
N ASN A 78 1.05 5.83 2.29
CA ASN A 78 1.89 5.67 1.12
C ASN A 78 1.99 6.99 0.37
N VAL A 79 3.19 7.33 -0.07
CA VAL A 79 3.48 8.54 -0.85
C VAL A 79 4.41 8.16 -1.99
N SER A 80 4.12 8.66 -3.19
CA SER A 80 4.95 8.51 -4.37
C SER A 80 5.17 9.86 -5.04
N VAL A 81 6.43 10.25 -5.23
CA VAL A 81 6.85 11.55 -5.73
C VAL A 81 7.71 11.34 -6.99
N PRO A 82 7.25 11.73 -8.18
CA PRO A 82 8.08 11.70 -9.37
C PRO A 82 9.15 12.81 -9.30
N PHE A 83 10.39 12.48 -9.68
CA PHE A 83 11.55 13.38 -9.55
C PHE A 83 11.44 14.61 -10.47
N ASN A 84 10.71 14.50 -11.58
CA ASN A 84 10.45 15.62 -12.49
C ASN A 84 9.74 16.81 -11.80
N VAL A 85 8.96 16.57 -10.74
CA VAL A 85 8.33 17.62 -9.91
C VAL A 85 9.36 18.28 -8.99
N LEU A 86 10.36 17.53 -8.53
CA LEU A 86 11.41 18.00 -7.63
C LEU A 86 12.48 18.82 -8.37
N THR A 87 12.83 18.46 -9.60
CA THR A 87 13.94 19.09 -10.33
C THR A 87 13.58 20.39 -11.04
N LYS A 88 12.28 20.76 -11.15
CA LYS A 88 11.76 21.96 -11.86
C LYS A 88 12.31 22.16 -13.29
N ARG A 89 13.00 21.17 -13.86
CA ARG A 89 13.62 21.22 -15.19
C ARG A 89 12.62 20.70 -16.21
N ARG A 90 11.70 21.56 -16.60
CA ARG A 90 10.70 21.22 -17.62
C ARG A 90 11.27 21.02 -19.03
N TYR A 91 12.52 21.44 -19.32
CA TYR A 91 13.03 21.51 -20.70
C TYR A 91 14.56 21.42 -20.81
N THR A 92 15.23 20.32 -20.43
CA THR A 92 16.58 20.03 -21.02
C THR A 92 17.02 18.58 -20.84
N ARG A 93 16.98 17.83 -21.96
CA ARG A 93 17.44 16.44 -22.18
C ARG A 93 16.65 15.34 -21.47
N GLU A 94 16.23 14.34 -22.24
CA GLU A 94 15.60 13.08 -21.80
C GLU A 94 16.51 12.30 -20.83
N ASN A 95 16.60 12.76 -19.59
CA ASN A 95 17.45 12.15 -18.61
C ASN A 95 16.67 11.06 -17.86
N ALA A 96 17.36 9.98 -17.49
CA ALA A 96 16.80 8.90 -16.66
C ALA A 96 16.10 9.40 -15.38
N LEU A 97 16.50 10.57 -14.87
CA LEU A 97 15.93 11.20 -13.68
C LEU A 97 14.50 11.75 -13.87
N ASP A 98 14.10 12.10 -15.09
CA ASP A 98 12.72 12.57 -15.34
C ASP A 98 11.70 11.43 -15.24
N ARG A 99 12.20 10.19 -15.31
CA ARG A 99 11.45 8.93 -15.24
C ARG A 99 11.65 8.20 -13.91
N ALA A 100 12.34 8.84 -12.97
CA ALA A 100 12.54 8.33 -11.62
C ALA A 100 11.42 8.82 -10.70
N TYR A 101 11.07 8.00 -9.71
CA TYR A 101 10.16 8.36 -8.64
C TYR A 101 10.72 7.88 -7.30
N ALA A 102 10.45 8.63 -6.23
CA ALA A 102 10.60 8.18 -4.86
C ALA A 102 9.27 7.63 -4.37
N SER A 103 9.34 6.61 -3.53
CA SER A 103 8.21 6.03 -2.83
C SER A 103 8.53 5.93 -1.34
N PHE A 104 7.55 6.18 -0.51
CA PHE A 104 7.62 6.01 0.93
C PHE A 104 6.33 5.36 1.42
N ASN A 105 6.47 4.29 2.19
CA ASN A 105 5.37 3.63 2.87
C ASN A 105 5.68 3.55 4.36
N ALA A 106 4.68 3.80 5.21
CA ALA A 106 4.79 3.65 6.64
C ALA A 106 3.51 3.06 7.20
N ASN A 107 3.63 2.05 8.06
CA ASN A 107 2.51 1.41 8.73
C ASN A 107 2.76 1.36 10.24
N ARG A 108 1.68 1.45 11.01
CA ARG A 108 1.68 1.26 12.45
C ARG A 108 0.51 0.42 12.87
N ASN A 109 0.76 -0.64 13.64
CA ASN A 109 -0.32 -1.47 14.18
C ASN A 109 -0.66 -1.14 15.64
N SER A 110 -1.79 -1.67 16.11
CA SER A 110 -2.29 -1.52 17.49
C SER A 110 -1.33 -2.03 18.55
N ASN A 111 -0.47 -2.99 18.21
CA ASN A 111 0.57 -3.55 19.09
C ASN A 111 1.81 -2.66 19.20
N GLY A 112 1.81 -1.47 18.58
CA GLY A 112 2.93 -0.53 18.59
C GLY A 112 4.04 -0.88 17.62
N GLN A 113 3.86 -1.91 16.78
CA GLN A 113 4.82 -2.29 15.76
C GLN A 113 4.72 -1.30 14.61
N ASN A 114 5.88 -0.80 14.19
CA ASN A 114 6.01 0.13 13.10
C ASN A 114 6.79 -0.54 11.98
N SER A 115 6.39 -0.27 10.74
CA SER A 115 7.19 -0.59 9.57
C SER A 115 7.25 0.62 8.64
N TRP A 116 8.39 0.83 8.00
CA TRP A 116 8.51 1.81 6.95
C TRP A 116 9.41 1.28 5.84
N LEU A 117 9.15 1.74 4.63
CA LEU A 117 9.88 1.37 3.42
C LEU A 117 10.01 2.61 2.55
N ALA A 118 11.24 3.01 2.27
CA ALA A 118 11.56 4.05 1.30
C ALA A 118 12.21 3.41 0.08
N GLY A 119 11.96 3.93 -1.11
CA GLY A 119 12.58 3.42 -2.32
C GLY A 119 12.58 4.40 -3.47
N VAL A 120 13.47 4.16 -4.43
CA VAL A 120 13.57 4.92 -5.67
C VAL A 120 13.52 3.93 -6.83
N GLY A 121 12.68 4.21 -7.82
CA GLY A 121 12.58 3.40 -9.02
C GLY A 121 12.34 4.24 -10.26
N GLY A 122 12.35 3.59 -11.42
CA GLY A 122 12.13 4.24 -12.70
C GLY A 122 12.39 3.31 -13.87
N THR A 123 12.45 3.90 -15.07
CA THR A 123 12.75 3.19 -16.32
C THR A 123 13.94 3.79 -17.04
N LEU A 124 14.85 2.92 -17.50
CA LEU A 124 16.04 3.24 -18.30
C LEU A 124 15.86 2.79 -19.76
N LEU A 125 16.87 3.11 -20.57
CA LEU A 125 16.93 2.88 -22.02
C LEU A 125 15.91 3.72 -22.80
N GLU A 126 16.18 3.90 -24.08
CA GLU A 126 15.35 4.70 -25.00
C GLU A 126 13.96 4.08 -25.21
N GLY A 127 13.89 2.73 -25.16
CA GLY A 127 12.64 1.96 -25.26
C GLY A 127 11.88 1.79 -23.95
N HIS A 128 12.33 2.38 -22.83
CA HIS A 128 11.72 2.23 -21.50
C HIS A 128 11.54 0.77 -21.03
N ASN A 129 12.35 -0.12 -21.60
CA ASN A 129 12.21 -1.56 -21.47
C ASN A 129 13.05 -2.14 -20.32
N LEU A 130 13.75 -1.30 -19.56
CA LEU A 130 14.45 -1.68 -18.33
C LEU A 130 13.84 -0.93 -17.14
N SER A 131 13.09 -1.63 -16.30
CA SER A 131 12.55 -1.10 -15.03
C SER A 131 13.49 -1.43 -13.89
N TYR A 132 13.78 -0.47 -13.02
CA TYR A 132 14.58 -0.67 -11.81
C TYR A 132 13.84 -0.14 -10.57
N HIS A 133 14.06 -0.77 -9.43
CA HIS A 133 13.57 -0.30 -8.14
C HIS A 133 14.50 -0.73 -7.02
N VAL A 134 14.95 0.21 -6.21
CA VAL A 134 15.77 -0.01 -5.02
C VAL A 134 15.00 0.51 -3.82
N SER A 135 14.87 -0.31 -2.77
CA SER A 135 14.15 0.06 -1.56
C SER A 135 14.91 -0.39 -0.30
N GLN A 136 14.70 0.35 0.78
CA GLN A 136 15.21 0.07 2.10
C GLN A 136 14.13 0.41 3.13
N GLY A 137 13.96 -0.46 4.11
CA GLY A 137 12.96 -0.31 5.14
C GLY A 137 13.40 -0.93 6.45
N ASP A 138 12.58 -0.72 7.47
CA ASP A 138 12.72 -1.32 8.79
C ASP A 138 11.35 -1.74 9.29
N THR A 139 11.31 -2.85 10.03
CA THR A 139 10.10 -3.33 10.70
C THR A 139 10.47 -3.73 12.10
N SER A 140 9.71 -3.26 13.10
CA SER A 140 10.04 -3.39 14.53
C SER A 140 10.36 -4.82 14.99
N ASN A 141 9.87 -5.85 14.30
CA ASN A 141 10.12 -7.26 14.64
C ASN A 141 11.17 -7.95 13.76
N ASN A 142 11.46 -7.40 12.58
CA ASN A 142 12.31 -8.03 11.56
C ASN A 142 13.60 -7.24 11.28
N GLY A 143 13.73 -6.05 11.85
CA GLY A 143 14.86 -5.15 11.63
C GLY A 143 14.91 -4.60 10.20
N TYR A 144 16.11 -4.19 9.79
CA TYR A 144 16.35 -3.57 8.49
C TYR A 144 16.24 -4.56 7.35
N THR A 145 15.56 -4.14 6.28
CA THR A 145 15.43 -4.87 5.03
C THR A 145 15.79 -3.96 3.86
N GLY A 146 16.34 -4.54 2.80
CA GLY A 146 16.66 -3.83 1.58
C GLY A 146 16.50 -4.75 0.38
N SER A 147 16.00 -4.21 -0.72
CA SER A 147 15.83 -4.95 -1.96
C SER A 147 16.19 -4.09 -3.16
N ALA A 148 16.77 -4.73 -4.18
CA ALA A 148 17.04 -4.12 -5.47
C ALA A 148 16.52 -5.06 -6.55
N THR A 149 15.73 -4.53 -7.46
CA THR A 149 15.12 -5.29 -8.56
C THR A 149 15.38 -4.56 -9.87
N ALA A 150 15.65 -5.34 -10.92
CA ALA A 150 15.82 -4.86 -12.28
C ALA A 150 15.13 -5.85 -13.21
N ASN A 151 14.19 -5.36 -14.02
CA ASN A 151 13.40 -6.16 -14.95
C ASN A 151 13.58 -5.60 -16.34
N TRP A 152 14.02 -6.46 -17.27
CA TRP A 152 14.18 -6.11 -18.67
C TRP A 152 13.19 -6.87 -19.53
N GLN A 153 12.51 -6.17 -20.43
CA GLN A 153 11.58 -6.75 -21.38
C GLN A 153 12.15 -6.65 -22.80
N ALA A 154 12.49 -7.80 -23.38
CA ALA A 154 12.82 -7.89 -24.80
C ALA A 154 11.55 -7.63 -25.64
N ALA A 155 11.70 -6.88 -26.73
CA ALA A 155 10.66 -6.68 -27.73
C ALA A 155 10.47 -7.94 -28.59
#